data_AF-A0A6L7KKZ4-F1
#
_entry.id   AF-A0A6L7KKZ4-F1
#
_cell.length_a   1.000
_cell.length_b   1.000
_cell.length_c   1.000
_cell.angle_alpha   90.00
_cell.angle_beta   90.00
_cell.angle_gamma   90.00
#
_symmetry.space_group_name_H-M   'P 1'
#
loop_
_entity.id
_entity.type
_entity.pdbx_description
1 polymer ?
#
loop_
_entity_poly.entity_id
_entity_poly.type
_entity_poly.pdbx_seq_one_letter_code
_entity_poly.pdbx_strand_id
1 'polypeptide(L)'
;MQSSVNATARIEPIRKRLVTELIIERLIPAIATGSFPPGYRLVEDELASELGVSRVPVREAIRELSLQGILCTAPGRGWRVAPFDDTQIREICSVRIAMETM
;
A
#
# COMPACT_ATOMS: atom_id res chain seq x y z
N MET A 1 -32.62 4.24 46.89
CA MET A 1 -31.15 4.02 46.75
C MET A 1 -30.94 3.01 45.63
N GLN A 2 -31.14 3.41 44.37
CA GLN A 2 -30.07 3.83 43.47
C GLN A 2 -28.82 2.95 43.56
N SER A 3 -28.69 2.03 42.61
CA SER A 3 -27.42 1.70 41.94
C SER A 3 -27.76 0.91 40.69
N SER A 4 -28.15 1.65 39.65
CA SER A 4 -28.24 1.18 38.28
C SER A 4 -26.83 0.91 37.76
N VAL A 5 -26.47 -0.35 37.54
CA VAL A 5 -25.28 -0.71 36.75
C VAL A 5 -25.71 -0.81 35.29
N ASN A 6 -25.76 0.33 34.60
CA ASN A 6 -25.85 0.36 33.14
C ASN A 6 -24.44 0.29 32.57
N ALA A 7 -23.98 -0.92 32.22
CA ALA A 7 -22.78 -1.09 31.41
C ALA A 7 -23.15 -0.90 29.93
N THR A 8 -23.23 0.34 29.47
CA THR A 8 -23.41 0.66 28.04
C THR A 8 -22.04 0.69 27.35
N ALA A 9 -21.45 -0.47 27.07
CA ALA A 9 -20.26 -0.54 26.23
C ALA A 9 -20.63 -0.22 24.77
N ARG A 10 -20.35 0.99 24.29
CA ARG A 10 -20.37 1.32 22.85
C ARG A 10 -18.93 1.39 22.34
N ILE A 11 -18.56 0.47 21.45
CA ILE A 11 -17.32 0.56 20.65
C ILE A 11 -17.74 0.71 19.19
N GLU A 12 -17.44 1.85 18.60
CA GLU A 12 -17.60 2.17 17.17
C GLU A 12 -16.80 3.45 16.91
N PRO A 13 -15.54 3.35 16.44
CA PRO A 13 -15.31 3.57 15.00
C PRO A 13 -14.02 2.91 14.44
N ILE A 14 -14.08 2.33 13.23
CA ILE A 14 -12.88 1.98 12.45
C ILE A 14 -12.96 2.68 11.10
N ARG A 15 -12.18 3.75 10.92
CA ARG A 15 -12.17 4.51 9.65
C ARG A 15 -10.77 4.87 9.11
N LYS A 16 -9.69 4.32 9.68
CA LYS A 16 -8.34 4.54 9.14
C LYS A 16 -7.89 3.47 8.16
N ARG A 17 -8.05 2.20 8.52
CA ARG A 17 -7.55 1.07 7.72
C ARG A 17 -8.17 1.00 6.33
N LEU A 18 -9.48 1.24 6.23
CA LEU A 18 -10.19 1.17 4.96
C LEU A 18 -9.65 2.16 3.90
N VAL A 19 -9.28 3.38 4.30
CA VAL A 19 -8.73 4.35 3.34
C VAL A 19 -7.34 3.92 2.89
N THR A 20 -6.50 3.47 3.81
CA THR A 20 -5.17 2.94 3.51
C THR A 20 -5.25 1.72 2.57
N GLU A 21 -6.15 0.77 2.85
CA GLU A 21 -6.42 -0.41 2.02
C GLU A 21 -6.86 -0.01 0.61
N LEU A 22 -7.80 0.93 0.49
CA LEU A 22 -8.25 1.44 -0.81
C LEU A 22 -7.10 2.10 -1.60
N ILE A 23 -6.19 2.81 -0.94
CA ILE A 23 -5.01 3.39 -1.61
C ILE A 23 -4.12 2.28 -2.17
N ILE A 24 -3.88 1.23 -1.40
CA ILE A 24 -3.10 0.05 -1.82
C ILE A 24 -3.79 -0.63 -3.02
N GLU A 25 -5.09 -0.87 -2.94
CA GLU A 25 -5.90 -1.47 -4.01
C GLU A 25 -5.87 -0.67 -5.32
N ARG A 26 -5.65 0.65 -5.26
CA ARG A 26 -5.48 1.50 -6.45
C ARG A 26 -4.04 1.55 -6.96
N LEU A 27 -3.06 1.57 -6.06
CA LEU A 27 -1.65 1.67 -6.42
C LEU A 27 -1.11 0.38 -7.04
N ILE A 28 -1.48 -0.80 -6.50
CA ILE A 28 -1.02 -2.09 -7.02
C ILE A 28 -1.31 -2.24 -8.51
N PRO A 29 -2.56 -2.11 -9.00
CA PRO A 29 -2.84 -2.27 -10.41
C PRO A 29 -2.17 -1.18 -11.25
N ALA A 30 -2.11 0.08 -10.78
CA ALA A 30 -1.45 1.15 -11.52
C ALA A 30 0.06 0.89 -11.71
N ILE A 31 0.73 0.32 -10.71
CA ILE A 31 2.13 -0.11 -10.81
C ILE A 31 2.24 -1.32 -11.74
N ALA A 32 1.36 -2.32 -11.58
CA ALA A 32 1.38 -3.55 -12.37
C ALA A 32 1.11 -3.32 -13.86
N THR A 33 0.28 -2.34 -14.22
CA THR A 33 0.01 -1.95 -15.62
C THR A 33 1.06 -1.02 -16.19
N GLY A 34 2.05 -0.60 -15.40
CA GLY A 34 3.11 0.32 -15.83
C GLY A 34 2.69 1.79 -15.90
N SER A 35 1.52 2.15 -15.34
CA SER A 35 1.13 3.56 -15.20
C SER A 35 2.12 4.32 -14.30
N PHE A 36 2.71 3.60 -13.33
CA PHE A 36 3.94 4.00 -12.65
C PHE A 36 5.06 3.03 -13.02
N PRO A 37 5.97 3.40 -13.95
CA PRO A 37 7.01 2.49 -14.42
C PRO A 37 8.05 2.19 -13.32
N PRO A 38 8.83 1.10 -13.45
CA PRO A 38 9.92 0.80 -12.53
C PRO A 38 10.87 2.00 -12.35
N GLY A 39 11.20 2.32 -11.10
CA GLY A 39 12.02 3.48 -10.74
C GLY A 39 11.28 4.82 -10.71
N TYR A 40 10.00 4.89 -11.11
CA TYR A 40 9.19 6.11 -11.01
C TYR A 40 9.13 6.61 -9.57
N ARG A 41 9.34 7.91 -9.36
CA ARG A 41 9.31 8.53 -8.02
C ARG A 41 7.87 8.82 -7.61
N LEU A 42 7.45 8.29 -6.46
CA LEU A 42 6.17 8.63 -5.84
C LEU A 42 6.37 9.71 -4.77
N VAL A 43 5.56 10.76 -4.87
CA VAL A 43 5.52 11.86 -3.91
C VAL A 43 4.25 11.75 -3.07
N GLU A 44 4.41 11.62 -1.74
CA GLU A 44 3.29 11.46 -0.80
C GLU A 44 2.25 12.59 -0.92
N ASP A 45 2.73 13.81 -1.12
CA ASP A 45 1.88 15.01 -1.19
C ASP A 45 1.02 15.04 -2.45
N GLU A 46 1.60 14.64 -3.58
CA GLU A 46 0.90 14.58 -4.87
C GLU A 46 -0.18 13.49 -4.83
N LEU A 47 0.17 12.30 -4.34
CA LEU A 47 -0.77 11.20 -4.15
C LEU A 47 -1.92 11.57 -3.22
N ALA A 48 -1.62 12.22 -2.09
CA ALA A 48 -2.64 12.67 -1.14
C ALA A 48 -3.61 13.66 -1.80
N SER A 49 -3.09 14.60 -2.59
CA SER A 49 -3.89 15.57 -3.33
C SER A 49 -4.76 14.91 -4.39
N GLU A 50 -4.20 13.99 -5.18
CA GLU A 50 -4.90 13.29 -6.26
C GLU A 50 -6.03 12.39 -5.74
N LEU A 51 -5.78 11.71 -4.61
CA LEU A 51 -6.73 10.79 -3.99
C LEU A 51 -7.74 11.51 -3.07
N GLY A 52 -7.58 12.82 -2.84
CA GLY A 52 -8.46 13.60 -1.98
C GLY A 52 -8.41 13.20 -0.50
N VAL A 53 -7.26 12.73 -0.03
CA VAL A 53 -7.06 12.22 1.34
C VAL A 53 -5.92 12.96 2.05
N SER A 54 -5.81 12.77 3.36
CA SER A 54 -4.65 13.29 4.10
C SER A 54 -3.38 12.48 3.82
N ARG A 55 -2.20 13.03 4.15
CA ARG A 55 -0.90 12.37 3.94
C ARG A 55 -0.70 11.12 4.80
N VAL A 56 -1.39 11.01 5.94
CA VAL A 56 -1.22 9.91 6.90
C VAL A 56 -1.56 8.54 6.28
N PRO A 57 -2.77 8.29 5.72
CA PRO A 57 -3.09 7.02 5.08
C PRO A 57 -2.25 6.74 3.82
N VAL A 58 -1.83 7.77 3.07
CA VAL A 58 -0.92 7.61 1.93
C VAL A 58 0.43 7.07 2.39
N ARG A 59 1.01 7.66 3.43
CA ARG A 59 2.28 7.20 3.98
C ARG A 59 2.18 5.79 4.56
N GLU A 60 1.06 5.44 5.19
CA GLU A 60 0.81 4.08 5.68
C GLU A 60 0.76 3.08 4.51
N ALA A 61 0.02 3.40 3.44
CA ALA A 61 -0.10 2.56 2.25
C ALA A 61 1.25 2.36 1.57
N ILE A 62 2.02 3.43 1.37
CA ILE A 62 3.35 3.37 0.79
C ILE A 62 4.30 2.54 1.66
N ARG A 63 4.24 2.69 3.00
CA ARG A 63 5.05 1.89 3.91
C ARG A 63 4.73 0.40 3.78
N GLU A 64 3.46 0.05 3.68
CA GLU A 64 3.02 -1.33 3.51
C GLU A 64 3.48 -1.92 2.18
N LEU A 65 3.29 -1.18 1.07
CA LEU A 65 3.81 -1.56 -0.25
C LEU A 65 5.33 -1.68 -0.27
N SER A 66 6.04 -0.88 0.53
CA SER A 66 7.49 -0.98 0.65
C SER A 66 7.94 -2.22 1.42
N LEU A 67 7.21 -2.62 2.47
CA LEU A 67 7.47 -3.88 3.18
C LEU A 67 7.26 -5.10 2.27
N GLN A 68 6.37 -4.99 1.28
CA GLN A 68 6.13 -6.01 0.27
C GLN A 68 7.14 -5.96 -0.89
N GLY A 69 8.07 -4.99 -0.91
CA GLY A 69 9.06 -4.84 -1.97
C GLY A 69 8.53 -4.22 -3.27
N ILE A 70 7.29 -3.74 -3.30
CA ILE A 70 6.68 -3.08 -4.46
C ILE A 70 7.24 -1.67 -4.63
N LEU A 71 7.48 -0.99 -3.50
CA LEU A 71 8.11 0.33 -3.44
C LEU A 71 9.42 0.26 -2.65
N CYS A 72 10.36 1.16 -2.97
CA CYS A 72 11.59 1.31 -2.20
C CYS A 72 11.93 2.78 -1.96
N THR A 73 12.84 3.04 -1.03
CA THR A 73 13.29 4.40 -0.74
C THR A 73 14.05 4.98 -1.92
N ALA A 74 13.86 6.28 -2.16
CA ALA A 74 14.59 7.04 -3.17
C ALA A 74 15.70 7.88 -2.51
N PRO A 75 16.83 8.14 -3.22
CA PRO A 75 17.83 9.10 -2.77
C PRO A 75 17.20 10.49 -2.55
N GLY A 76 17.51 11.16 -1.45
CA GLY A 76 17.00 12.51 -1.17
C GLY A 76 15.60 12.60 -0.54
N ARG A 77 15.15 11.53 0.12
CA ARG A 77 13.82 11.36 0.77
C ARG A 77 12.68 11.16 -0.24
N GLY A 78 11.85 10.17 0.04
CA GLY A 78 10.70 9.78 -0.77
C GLY A 78 10.76 8.32 -1.21
N TRP A 79 9.89 7.97 -2.14
CA TRP A 79 9.64 6.60 -2.55
C TRP A 79 9.74 6.46 -4.05
N ARG A 80 10.01 5.27 -4.53
CA ARG A 80 9.95 4.93 -5.94
C ARG A 80 9.42 3.53 -6.15
N VAL A 81 8.88 3.26 -7.33
CA VAL A 81 8.56 1.90 -7.76
C VAL A 81 9.84 1.08 -7.76
N ALA A 82 9.82 -0.09 -7.14
CA ALA A 82 10.97 -0.97 -7.12
C ALA A 82 11.41 -1.27 -8.56
N PRO A 83 12.73 -1.26 -8.85
CA PRO A 83 13.22 -1.71 -10.14
C PRO A 83 12.99 -3.22 -10.22
N PHE A 84 11.91 -3.64 -10.88
CA PHE A 84 11.73 -5.04 -11.25
C PHE A 84 12.64 -5.28 -12.46
N ASP A 85 13.75 -5.97 -12.26
CA ASP A 85 14.59 -6.38 -13.39
C ASP A 85 14.01 -7.65 -14.05
N ASP A 86 14.29 -7.85 -15.34
CA ASP A 86 13.79 -9.00 -16.09
C ASP A 86 14.24 -10.34 -15.49
N THR A 87 15.35 -10.37 -14.75
CA THR A 87 15.87 -11.58 -14.12
C THR A 87 15.05 -11.94 -12.88
N GLN A 88 14.74 -10.96 -12.03
CA GLN A 88 13.85 -11.11 -10.89
C GLN A 88 12.46 -11.55 -11.33
N ILE A 89 11.94 -10.97 -12.41
CA ILE A 89 10.64 -11.39 -12.96
C ILE A 89 10.70 -12.86 -13.40
N ARG A 90 11.74 -13.26 -14.14
CA ARG A 90 11.92 -14.66 -14.57
C ARG A 90 12.05 -15.63 -13.39
N GLU A 91 12.78 -15.25 -12.35
CA GLU A 91 12.95 -16.06 -11.14
C GLU A 91 11.63 -16.24 -10.38
N ILE A 92 10.84 -15.17 -10.22
CA ILE A 92 9.52 -15.24 -9.59
C ILE A 92 8.57 -16.10 -10.42
N CYS A 93 8.57 -15.92 -11.75
CA CYS A 93 7.73 -16.70 -12.65
C CYS A 93 8.09 -18.20 -12.63
N SER A 94 9.37 -18.55 -12.53
CA SER A 94 9.78 -19.97 -12.51
C SER A 94 9.25 -20.70 -11.28
N VAL A 95 9.30 -20.06 -10.10
CA VAL A 95 8.72 -20.59 -8.85
C VAL A 95 7.20 -20.73 -8.97
N ARG A 96 6.52 -19.70 -9.52
CA ARG A 96 5.06 -19.74 -9.70
C ARG A 96 4.60 -20.85 -10.64
N ILE A 97 5.24 -20.99 -11.80
CA ILE A 97 4.91 -22.04 -12.77
C ILE A 97 5.10 -23.42 -12.13
N ALA A 98 6.18 -23.60 -11.35
CA ALA A 98 6.42 -24.84 -10.63
C ALA A 98 5.31 -25.16 -9.62
N MET A 99 4.73 -24.16 -8.95
CA MET A 99 3.61 -24.36 -8.01
C MET A 99 2.27 -24.59 -8.71
N GLU A 100 2.01 -23.88 -9.81
CA GLU A 100 0.73 -23.94 -10.55
C GLU A 100 0.57 -25.24 -11.36
N THR A 101 1.68 -25.94 -11.67
CA THR A 101 1.69 -27.16 -12.49
C THR A 101 1.76 -28.46 -11.65
N MET A 102 1.78 -28.36 -10.32
CA MET A 102 1.68 -29.51 -9.40
C MET A 102 0.23 -29.96 -9.21
#